data_AF-A0A1X7T8P7-F1
#
_entry.id   AF-A0A1X7T8P7-F1
#
_cell.length_a   1.000
_cell.length_b   1.000
_cell.length_c   1.000
_cell.angle_alpha   90.00
_cell.angle_beta   90.00
_cell.angle_gamma   90.00
#
_symmetry.space_group_name_H-M   'P 1'
#
loop_
_entity.id
_entity.type
_entity.pdbx_description
1 polymer ?
#
loop_
_entity_poly.entity_id
_entity_poly.type
_entity_poly.pdbx_seq_one_letter_code
_entity_poly.pdbx_strand_id
1 'polypeptide(L)'
;MDHRKGRITASKVHSILKCRASKYPTSIVKGIMQYYAPNDFVPSLQWGRQHEDDARQQYITVLQQQHRNLQTSSSGLIIDPAIPFMGASPDGFSTCDCCGERTIEIKCPFSMRNVFPTADIALANPTYCLKKDDHGKVSLSKRHGYYTQIQSQLLISHQKKCDFICWTPHGLFCETIHEDKQLQDEIVSKCKESFLIYVLPEILTQRLKDTGVPVSNDQKYCYCKR
;
A
#
# COMPACT_ATOMS: atom_id res chain seq x y z
N MET A 1 13.97 -0.30 -9.78
CA MET A 1 13.08 0.78 -9.28
C MET A 1 12.25 1.42 -10.39
N ASP A 2 12.72 1.40 -11.65
CA ASP A 2 12.13 2.16 -12.76
C ASP A 2 10.68 1.79 -13.11
N HIS A 3 10.28 0.52 -12.97
CA HIS A 3 8.92 0.12 -13.34
C HIS A 3 7.84 0.73 -12.45
N ARG A 4 8.15 1.23 -11.25
CA ARG A 4 7.14 1.84 -10.35
C ARG A 4 6.94 3.34 -10.62
N LYS A 5 7.86 3.98 -11.33
CA LYS A 5 7.83 5.42 -11.60
C LYS A 5 6.65 5.76 -12.51
N GLY A 6 5.85 6.74 -12.12
CA GLY A 6 4.68 7.16 -12.90
C GLY A 6 3.50 6.20 -12.82
N ARG A 7 3.56 5.17 -11.97
CA ARG A 7 2.44 4.23 -11.75
C ARG A 7 1.86 4.42 -10.37
N ILE A 8 0.53 4.38 -10.27
CA ILE A 8 -0.17 4.47 -8.98
C ILE A 8 0.00 3.12 -8.25
N THR A 9 0.91 3.07 -7.29
CA THR A 9 1.10 1.86 -6.47
C THR A 9 0.03 1.74 -5.39
N ALA A 10 -0.33 0.51 -4.99
CA ALA A 10 -1.33 0.22 -3.95
C ALA A 10 -1.19 1.09 -2.67
N SER A 11 0.03 1.30 -2.17
CA SER A 11 0.30 2.13 -0.98
C SER A 11 0.06 3.64 -1.17
N LYS A 12 -0.13 4.12 -2.40
CA LYS A 12 -0.46 5.52 -2.74
C LYS A 12 -1.95 5.73 -3.00
N VAL A 13 -2.71 4.66 -3.19
CA VAL A 13 -4.15 4.72 -3.54
C VAL A 13 -4.95 5.47 -2.47
N HIS A 14 -4.68 5.23 -1.18
CA HIS A 14 -5.40 5.91 -0.11
C HIS A 14 -5.28 7.44 -0.19
N SER A 15 -4.09 7.96 -0.53
CA SER A 15 -3.89 9.41 -0.70
C SER A 15 -4.70 9.96 -1.87
N ILE A 16 -4.86 9.19 -2.95
CA ILE A 16 -5.71 9.55 -4.10
C ILE A 16 -7.17 9.60 -3.68
N LEU A 17 -7.69 8.59 -2.98
CA LEU A 17 -9.08 8.57 -2.53
C LEU A 17 -9.44 9.75 -1.60
N LYS A 18 -8.47 10.21 -0.81
CA LYS A 18 -8.60 11.35 0.10
C LYS A 18 -8.32 12.71 -0.55
N CYS A 19 -7.81 12.72 -1.79
CA CYS A 19 -7.49 13.94 -2.50
C CYS A 19 -8.78 14.75 -2.77
N ARG A 20 -8.76 16.04 -2.44
CA ARG A 20 -9.86 16.97 -2.74
C ARG A 20 -9.51 17.79 -3.97
N ALA A 21 -10.45 17.98 -4.88
CA ALA A 21 -10.23 18.63 -6.18
C ALA A 21 -9.91 20.14 -6.12
N SER A 22 -9.91 20.77 -4.95
CA SER A 22 -9.76 22.23 -4.81
C SER A 22 -8.35 22.75 -5.12
N LYS A 23 -7.33 21.89 -5.12
CA LYS A 23 -5.94 22.26 -5.47
C LYS A 23 -5.26 21.10 -6.22
N TYR A 24 -4.32 21.43 -7.10
CA TYR A 24 -3.51 20.42 -7.80
C TYR A 24 -2.70 19.58 -6.78
N PRO A 25 -2.74 18.24 -6.85
CA PRO A 25 -2.16 17.37 -5.81
C PRO A 25 -0.65 17.15 -5.98
N THR A 26 0.14 18.22 -5.97
CA THR A 26 1.58 18.21 -6.29
C THR A 26 2.37 17.15 -5.51
N SER A 27 2.15 17.03 -4.20
CA SER A 27 2.88 16.05 -3.36
C SER A 27 2.57 14.60 -3.74
N ILE A 28 1.30 14.29 -4.05
CA ILE A 28 0.88 12.95 -4.48
C ILE A 28 1.51 12.63 -5.82
N VAL A 29 1.46 13.56 -6.78
CA VAL A 29 2.03 13.37 -8.12
C VAL A 29 3.55 13.20 -8.04
N LYS A 30 4.28 14.07 -7.33
CA LYS A 30 5.73 13.92 -7.13
C LYS A 30 6.09 12.60 -6.45
N GLY A 31 5.24 12.12 -5.54
CA GLY A 31 5.39 10.81 -4.90
C GLY A 31 5.20 9.63 -5.85
N ILE A 32 4.21 9.69 -6.75
CA ILE A 32 3.97 8.67 -7.80
C ILE A 32 5.10 8.69 -8.83
N MET A 33 5.59 9.88 -9.17
CA MET A 33 6.73 10.09 -10.08
C MET A 33 8.09 9.77 -9.45
N GLN A 34 8.13 9.44 -8.15
CA GLN A 34 9.34 9.13 -7.38
C GLN A 34 10.43 10.20 -7.51
N TYR A 35 10.04 11.48 -7.50
CA TYR A 35 11.01 12.58 -7.50
C TYR A 35 11.73 12.75 -6.16
N TYR A 36 11.20 12.15 -5.11
CA TYR A 36 11.85 12.09 -3.80
C TYR A 36 12.51 10.74 -3.62
N ALA A 37 13.79 10.73 -3.30
CA ALA A 37 14.44 9.53 -2.79
C ALA A 37 13.84 9.18 -1.41
N PRO A 38 13.55 7.90 -1.12
CA PRO A 38 13.21 7.47 0.22
C PRO A 38 14.32 7.89 1.17
N ASN A 39 13.96 8.50 2.31
CA ASN A 39 14.94 8.70 3.38
C ASN A 39 15.10 7.37 4.13
N ASP A 40 16.17 6.65 3.81
CA ASP A 40 16.47 5.34 4.39
C ASP A 40 16.82 5.40 5.89
N PHE A 41 17.00 6.59 6.46
CA PHE A 41 17.26 6.80 7.88
C PHE A 41 16.00 6.99 8.72
N VAL A 42 14.81 6.90 8.12
CA VAL A 42 13.55 6.98 8.88
C VAL A 42 13.41 5.72 9.74
N PRO A 43 13.37 5.82 11.09
CA PRO A 43 13.40 4.66 11.97
C PRO A 43 12.28 3.64 11.71
N SER A 44 11.08 4.10 11.35
CA SER A 44 9.96 3.21 11.04
C SER A 44 10.16 2.41 9.75
N LEU A 45 10.87 2.96 8.75
CA LEU A 45 11.20 2.24 7.51
C LEU A 45 12.30 1.21 7.76
N GLN A 46 13.33 1.57 8.52
CA GLN A 46 14.41 0.64 8.90
C GLN A 46 13.84 -0.54 9.72
N TRP A 47 13.03 -0.23 10.73
CA TRP A 47 12.34 -1.21 11.54
C TRP A 47 11.50 -2.18 10.71
N GLY A 48 10.67 -1.65 9.80
CA GLY A 48 9.86 -2.46 8.90
C GLY A 48 10.70 -3.43 8.07
N ARG A 49 11.76 -2.93 7.41
CA ARG A 49 12.66 -3.74 6.58
C ARG A 49 13.41 -4.81 7.39
N GLN A 50 13.84 -4.46 8.60
CA GLN A 50 14.60 -5.37 9.47
C GLN A 50 13.74 -6.55 9.97
N HIS A 51 12.46 -6.31 10.25
CA HIS A 51 11.60 -7.27 10.94
C HIS A 51 10.51 -7.90 10.06
N GLU A 52 10.47 -7.58 8.76
CA GLU A 52 9.50 -8.20 7.84
C GLU A 52 9.69 -9.72 7.77
N ASP A 53 10.95 -10.18 7.71
CA ASP A 53 11.27 -11.61 7.68
C ASP A 53 10.95 -12.32 9.00
N ASP A 54 11.22 -11.68 10.14
CA ASP A 54 10.84 -12.19 11.47
C ASP A 54 9.33 -12.42 11.56
N ALA A 55 8.56 -11.41 11.12
CA ALA A 55 7.11 -11.47 11.08
C ALA A 55 6.60 -12.57 10.15
N ARG A 56 7.21 -12.71 8.96
CA ARG A 56 6.88 -13.76 7.98
C ARG A 56 7.13 -15.15 8.56
N GLN A 57 8.27 -15.36 9.21
CA GLN A 57 8.62 -16.65 9.82
C GLN A 57 7.67 -17.02 10.95
N GLN A 58 7.30 -16.06 11.81
CA GLN A 58 6.33 -16.33 12.88
C GLN A 58 4.93 -16.63 12.30
N TYR A 59 4.49 -15.89 11.28
CA TYR A 59 3.23 -16.15 10.58
C TYR A 59 3.19 -17.57 9.98
N ILE A 60 4.25 -17.99 9.29
CA ILE A 60 4.36 -19.35 8.74
C ILE A 60 4.25 -20.39 9.86
N THR A 61 4.97 -20.19 10.96
CA THR A 61 4.97 -21.11 12.12
C THR A 61 3.57 -21.27 12.71
N VAL A 62 2.81 -20.19 12.84
CA VAL A 62 1.43 -20.20 13.36
C VAL A 62 0.49 -20.92 12.39
N LEU A 63 0.56 -20.62 11.09
CA LEU A 63 -0.37 -21.19 10.11
C LEU A 63 -0.07 -22.64 9.73
N GLN A 64 1.18 -23.09 9.77
CA GLN A 64 1.51 -24.49 9.47
C GLN A 64 0.79 -25.47 10.41
N GLN A 65 0.40 -25.03 11.61
CA GLN A 65 -0.37 -25.83 12.55
C GLN A 65 -1.87 -25.90 12.19
N GLN A 66 -2.35 -24.96 11.39
CA GLN A 66 -3.77 -24.78 11.05
C GLN A 66 -4.11 -25.16 9.60
N HIS A 67 -3.09 -25.26 8.73
CA HIS A 67 -3.27 -25.48 7.30
C HIS A 67 -2.46 -26.68 6.79
N ARG A 68 -3.06 -27.45 5.88
CA ARG A 68 -2.41 -28.57 5.20
C ARG A 68 -1.61 -28.09 4.00
N ASN A 69 -0.36 -28.56 3.88
CA ASN A 69 0.55 -28.25 2.77
C ASN A 69 0.68 -26.74 2.51
N LEU A 70 0.86 -25.95 3.58
CA LEU A 70 1.06 -24.51 3.46
C LEU A 70 2.36 -24.20 2.69
N GLN A 71 2.23 -23.42 1.63
CA GLN A 71 3.36 -22.87 0.88
C GLN A 71 3.28 -21.36 0.87
N THR A 72 4.43 -20.68 0.95
CA THR A 72 4.53 -19.22 0.88
C THR A 72 5.60 -18.81 -0.10
N SER A 73 5.38 -17.71 -0.82
CA SER A 73 6.36 -17.11 -1.72
C SER A 73 6.39 -15.59 -1.55
N SER A 74 7.53 -14.97 -1.81
CA SER A 74 7.64 -13.51 -1.90
C SER A 74 7.07 -13.01 -3.24
N SER A 75 6.66 -11.75 -3.28
CA SER A 75 6.08 -11.13 -4.48
C SER A 75 6.91 -9.95 -4.99
N GLY A 76 6.91 -9.78 -6.32
CA GLY A 76 7.44 -8.60 -7.00
C GLY A 76 6.38 -7.52 -7.22
N LEU A 77 6.61 -6.66 -8.23
CA LEU A 77 5.60 -5.74 -8.74
C LEU A 77 4.67 -6.48 -9.70
N ILE A 78 3.38 -6.47 -9.38
CA ILE A 78 2.29 -7.00 -10.18
C ILE A 78 1.61 -5.83 -10.91
N ILE A 79 1.29 -6.05 -12.18
CA ILE A 79 0.57 -5.12 -13.04
C ILE A 79 -0.53 -5.92 -13.71
N ASP A 80 -1.76 -5.46 -13.60
CA ASP A 80 -2.88 -5.98 -14.37
C ASP A 80 -2.92 -5.24 -15.73
N PRO A 81 -2.82 -5.95 -16.87
CA PRO A 81 -2.92 -5.35 -18.20
C PRO A 81 -4.22 -4.56 -18.46
N ALA A 82 -5.31 -4.87 -17.75
CA ALA A 82 -6.58 -4.15 -17.88
C ALA A 82 -6.56 -2.77 -17.19
N ILE A 83 -5.69 -2.58 -16.19
CA ILE A 83 -5.52 -1.32 -15.45
C ILE A 83 -4.03 -0.94 -15.30
N PRO A 84 -3.30 -0.74 -16.41
CA PRO A 84 -1.83 -0.65 -16.40
C PRO A 84 -1.27 0.61 -15.70
N PHE A 85 -2.15 1.58 -15.41
CA PHE A 85 -1.85 2.77 -14.62
C PHE A 85 -1.74 2.49 -13.10
N MET A 86 -2.13 1.30 -12.66
CA MET A 86 -2.01 0.82 -11.27
C MET A 86 -1.04 -0.34 -11.15
N GLY A 87 -0.39 -0.47 -9.99
CA GLY A 87 0.46 -1.62 -9.68
C GLY A 87 0.47 -1.94 -8.18
N ALA A 88 0.78 -3.18 -7.84
CA ALA A 88 0.84 -3.64 -6.46
C ALA A 88 2.05 -4.52 -6.20
N SER A 89 2.55 -4.49 -4.97
CA SER A 89 3.48 -5.49 -4.47
C SER A 89 2.96 -5.91 -3.10
N PRO A 90 2.21 -7.01 -3.04
CA PRO A 90 2.02 -7.74 -1.78
C PRO A 90 3.38 -8.12 -1.20
N ASP A 91 3.43 -8.37 0.11
CA ASP A 91 4.65 -8.88 0.77
C ASP A 91 4.87 -10.38 0.49
N GLY A 92 3.85 -11.05 -0.07
CA GLY A 92 3.93 -12.41 -0.57
C GLY A 92 2.58 -13.02 -0.96
N PHE A 93 2.61 -14.31 -1.25
CA PHE A 93 1.44 -15.17 -1.42
C PHE A 93 1.53 -16.37 -0.48
N SER A 94 0.39 -16.85 0.00
CA SER A 94 0.28 -18.15 0.63
C SER A 94 -0.78 -19.00 -0.06
N THR A 95 -0.54 -20.31 -0.12
CA THR A 95 -1.50 -21.29 -0.62
C THR A 95 -1.52 -22.51 0.29
N CYS A 96 -2.68 -23.14 0.42
CA CYS A 96 -2.85 -24.40 1.13
C CYS A 96 -4.09 -25.13 0.63
N ASP A 97 -4.13 -26.45 0.84
CA ASP A 97 -5.19 -27.31 0.28
C ASP A 97 -6.58 -26.99 0.83
N CYS A 98 -6.66 -26.46 2.06
CA CYS A 98 -7.95 -26.18 2.71
C CYS A 98 -8.52 -24.80 2.40
N CYS A 99 -7.71 -23.85 1.93
CA CYS A 99 -8.15 -22.45 1.80
C CYS A 99 -7.81 -21.83 0.44
N GLY A 100 -7.03 -22.48 -0.41
CA GLY A 100 -6.56 -21.93 -1.69
C GLY A 100 -5.55 -20.80 -1.51
N GLU A 101 -5.33 -20.04 -2.58
CA GLU A 101 -4.38 -18.93 -2.63
C GLU A 101 -4.90 -17.67 -1.94
N ARG A 102 -3.97 -16.87 -1.39
CA ARG A 102 -4.21 -15.55 -0.80
C ARG A 102 -2.93 -14.72 -0.82
N THR A 103 -3.09 -13.39 -0.83
CA THR A 103 -1.95 -12.48 -0.65
C THR A 103 -1.56 -12.38 0.83
N ILE A 104 -0.34 -11.92 1.08
CA ILE A 104 0.19 -11.60 2.41
C ILE A 104 0.55 -10.12 2.45
N GLU A 105 0.14 -9.42 3.50
CA GLU A 105 0.55 -8.04 3.80
C GLU A 105 0.99 -7.95 5.26
N ILE A 106 2.27 -7.63 5.48
CA ILE A 106 2.94 -7.57 6.77
C ILE A 106 3.17 -6.10 7.16
N LYS A 107 2.91 -5.80 8.43
CA LYS A 107 3.21 -4.50 9.04
C LYS A 107 3.86 -4.68 10.40
N CYS A 108 5.00 -4.02 10.56
CA CYS A 108 5.75 -3.95 11.80
C CYS A 108 5.66 -2.51 12.35
N PRO A 109 4.64 -2.13 13.14
CA PRO A 109 4.46 -0.76 13.61
C PRO A 109 5.54 -0.36 14.63
N PHE A 110 6.51 0.46 14.21
CA PHE A 110 7.58 0.95 15.08
C PHE A 110 7.09 1.65 16.35
N SER A 111 5.97 2.39 16.28
CA SER A 111 5.38 3.07 17.44
C SER A 111 4.81 2.12 18.50
N MET A 112 4.51 0.88 18.12
CA MET A 112 3.92 -0.14 19.00
C MET A 112 4.88 -1.32 19.27
N ARG A 113 6.16 -1.18 18.90
CA ARG A 113 7.16 -2.27 18.95
C ARG A 113 7.37 -2.91 20.32
N ASN A 114 7.06 -2.21 21.42
CA ASN A 114 7.29 -2.69 22.78
C ASN A 114 6.03 -3.30 23.44
N VAL A 115 4.97 -3.53 22.67
CA VAL A 115 3.71 -4.09 23.19
C VAL A 115 3.16 -5.12 22.22
N PHE A 116 2.26 -5.99 22.71
CA PHE A 116 1.52 -6.89 21.84
C PHE A 116 0.66 -6.07 20.84
N PRO A 117 0.52 -6.47 19.56
CA PRO A 117 -0.19 -5.68 18.55
C PRO A 117 -1.62 -5.27 18.94
N THR A 118 -2.29 -6.08 19.77
CA THR A 118 -3.66 -5.85 20.26
C THR A 118 -3.72 -5.44 21.73
N ALA A 119 -2.63 -5.00 22.34
CA ALA A 119 -2.66 -4.47 23.71
C ALA A 119 -3.52 -3.21 23.79
N ASP A 120 -4.21 -2.99 24.92
CA ASP A 120 -5.13 -1.86 25.09
C ASP A 120 -4.44 -0.50 24.85
N ILE A 121 -3.18 -0.35 25.25
CA ILE A 121 -2.39 0.88 24.98
C ILE A 121 -2.19 1.14 23.48
N ALA A 122 -2.03 0.09 22.67
CA ALA A 122 -1.93 0.24 21.22
C ALA A 122 -3.29 0.59 20.60
N LEU A 123 -4.36 -0.07 21.05
CA LEU A 123 -5.71 0.13 20.57
C LEU A 123 -6.31 1.50 20.96
N ALA A 124 -5.86 2.06 22.10
CA ALA A 124 -6.21 3.41 22.53
C ALA A 124 -5.63 4.51 21.62
N ASN A 125 -4.60 4.21 20.82
CA ASN A 125 -4.03 5.18 19.89
C ASN A 125 -5.00 5.43 18.70
N PRO A 126 -5.48 6.69 18.50
CA PRO A 126 -6.45 6.99 17.46
C PRO A 126 -5.92 6.77 16.05
N THR A 127 -4.62 6.90 15.81
CA THR A 127 -4.00 6.74 14.49
C THR A 127 -3.51 5.31 14.21
N TYR A 128 -3.62 4.40 15.18
CA TYR A 128 -3.23 3.01 14.99
C TYR A 128 -4.14 2.28 14.00
N CYS A 129 -3.58 1.31 13.29
CA CYS A 129 -4.27 0.59 12.22
C CYS A 129 -5.34 -0.37 12.75
N LEU A 130 -5.10 -1.02 13.90
CA LEU A 130 -6.07 -1.91 14.52
C LEU A 130 -7.03 -1.14 15.42
N LYS A 131 -8.29 -1.57 15.45
CA LYS A 131 -9.35 -1.05 16.31
C LYS A 131 -10.11 -2.19 16.96
N LYS A 132 -10.56 -1.94 18.18
CA LYS A 132 -11.48 -2.81 18.92
C LYS A 132 -12.89 -2.26 18.75
N ASP A 133 -13.84 -3.09 18.34
CA ASP A 133 -15.24 -2.71 18.30
C ASP A 133 -15.91 -2.83 19.68
N ASP A 134 -17.18 -2.42 19.75
CA ASP A 134 -17.97 -2.43 20.99
C ASP A 134 -18.21 -3.86 21.53
N HIS A 135 -18.01 -4.89 20.70
CA HIS A 135 -18.08 -6.30 21.07
C HIS A 135 -16.72 -6.89 21.47
N GLY A 136 -15.67 -6.06 21.49
CA GLY A 136 -14.33 -6.46 21.88
C GLY A 136 -13.50 -7.11 20.76
N LYS A 137 -14.03 -7.22 19.54
CA LYS A 137 -13.29 -7.79 18.41
C LYS A 137 -12.29 -6.78 17.86
N VAL A 138 -11.05 -7.24 17.69
CA VAL A 138 -9.98 -6.44 17.08
C VAL A 138 -9.90 -6.74 15.58
N SER A 139 -9.83 -5.68 14.77
CA SER A 139 -9.68 -5.77 13.30
C SER A 139 -8.94 -4.56 12.74
N LEU A 140 -8.39 -4.69 11.53
CA LEU A 140 -7.88 -3.58 10.75
C LEU A 140 -9.01 -2.59 10.45
N SER A 141 -8.78 -1.32 10.77
CA SER A 141 -9.76 -0.28 10.46
C SER A 141 -9.94 -0.15 8.94
N LYS A 142 -11.17 -0.30 8.46
CA LYS A 142 -11.54 -0.05 7.06
C LYS A 142 -11.22 1.38 6.57
N ARG A 143 -11.03 2.33 7.51
CA ARG A 143 -10.65 3.72 7.21
C ARG A 143 -9.15 3.91 7.07
N HIS A 144 -8.34 2.93 7.48
CA HIS A 144 -6.88 3.02 7.45
C HIS A 144 -6.31 2.76 6.05
N GLY A 145 -5.19 3.39 5.72
CA GLY A 145 -4.55 3.26 4.40
C GLY A 145 -4.16 1.83 4.03
N TYR A 146 -3.81 1.01 5.02
CA TYR A 146 -3.50 -0.42 4.79
C TYR A 146 -4.70 -1.21 4.26
N TYR A 147 -5.93 -0.90 4.68
CA TYR A 147 -7.11 -1.58 4.13
C TYR A 147 -7.29 -1.24 2.65
N THR A 148 -7.15 0.04 2.27
CA THR A 148 -7.18 0.46 0.87
C THR A 148 -6.05 -0.16 0.05
N GLN A 149 -4.85 -0.27 0.63
CA GLN A 149 -3.70 -0.91 -0.02
C GLN A 149 -3.99 -2.39 -0.32
N ILE A 150 -4.52 -3.12 0.67
CA ILE A 150 -4.88 -4.54 0.52
C ILE A 150 -5.96 -4.72 -0.55
N GLN A 151 -7.00 -3.89 -0.53
CA GLN A 151 -8.03 -3.95 -1.58
C GLN A 151 -7.48 -3.69 -2.98
N SER A 152 -6.49 -2.82 -3.09
CA SER A 152 -5.77 -2.57 -4.36
C SER A 152 -4.92 -3.78 -4.77
N GLN A 153 -4.24 -4.43 -3.82
CA GLN A 153 -3.47 -5.66 -4.08
C GLN A 153 -4.37 -6.80 -4.54
N LEU A 154 -5.51 -7.02 -3.88
CA LEU A 154 -6.49 -8.06 -4.25
C LEU A 154 -7.04 -7.83 -5.66
N LEU A 155 -7.42 -6.59 -5.97
CA LEU A 155 -7.86 -6.19 -7.30
C LEU A 155 -6.81 -6.51 -8.39
N ILE A 156 -5.57 -6.05 -8.20
CA ILE A 156 -4.50 -6.13 -9.22
C ILE A 156 -3.94 -7.55 -9.38
N SER A 157 -3.96 -8.36 -8.32
CA SER A 157 -3.49 -9.74 -8.35
C SER A 157 -4.60 -10.76 -8.64
N HIS A 158 -5.84 -10.30 -8.84
CA HIS A 158 -7.04 -11.13 -9.00
C HIS A 158 -7.27 -12.14 -7.86
N GLN A 159 -6.84 -11.78 -6.66
CA GLN A 159 -7.03 -12.59 -5.46
C GLN A 159 -8.26 -12.16 -4.68
N LYS A 160 -8.92 -13.11 -4.01
CA LYS A 160 -10.16 -12.86 -3.28
C LYS A 160 -9.95 -12.45 -1.83
N LYS A 161 -8.76 -12.73 -1.28
CA LYS A 161 -8.45 -12.50 0.13
C LYS A 161 -6.96 -12.33 0.39
N CYS A 162 -6.65 -11.63 1.47
CA CYS A 162 -5.33 -11.32 1.96
C CYS A 162 -5.26 -11.68 3.44
N ASP A 163 -4.17 -12.31 3.88
CA ASP A 163 -3.83 -12.33 5.30
C ASP A 163 -3.08 -11.04 5.63
N PHE A 164 -3.66 -10.23 6.52
CA PHE A 164 -3.05 -9.04 7.09
C PHE A 164 -2.37 -9.40 8.41
N ILE A 165 -1.07 -9.16 8.49
CA ILE A 165 -0.26 -9.46 9.67
C ILE A 165 0.23 -8.15 10.28
N CYS A 166 -0.12 -7.92 11.54
CA CYS A 166 0.47 -6.87 12.36
C CYS A 166 1.38 -7.52 13.39
N TRP A 167 2.68 -7.25 13.30
CA TRP A 167 3.71 -7.94 14.09
C TRP A 167 4.52 -6.99 14.96
N THR A 168 4.79 -7.42 16.18
CA THR A 168 5.81 -6.84 17.07
C THR A 168 6.63 -7.98 17.69
N PRO A 169 7.79 -7.70 18.30
CA PRO A 169 8.54 -8.68 19.07
C PRO A 169 7.73 -9.39 20.17
N HIS A 170 6.59 -8.83 20.57
CA HIS A 170 5.71 -9.40 21.58
C HIS A 170 4.66 -10.36 20.99
N GLY A 171 4.50 -10.42 19.67
CA GLY A 171 3.64 -11.37 18.98
C GLY A 171 2.98 -10.80 17.72
N LEU A 172 2.04 -11.55 17.16
CA LEU A 172 1.35 -11.20 15.93
C LEU A 172 -0.16 -11.18 16.10
N PHE A 173 -0.79 -10.28 15.35
CA PHE A 173 -2.20 -10.31 15.02
C PHE A 173 -2.34 -10.66 13.54
N CYS A 174 -3.26 -11.58 13.21
CA CYS A 174 -3.55 -11.97 11.84
C CYS A 174 -5.05 -11.88 11.57
N GLU A 175 -5.43 -11.23 10.47
CA GLU A 175 -6.81 -11.14 10.00
C GLU A 175 -6.89 -11.44 8.50
N THR A 176 -7.79 -12.34 8.09
CA THR A 176 -8.07 -12.56 6.67
C THR A 176 -9.07 -11.53 6.16
N ILE A 177 -8.60 -10.63 5.30
CA ILE A 177 -9.39 -9.58 4.66
C ILE A 177 -9.85 -10.07 3.30
N HIS A 178 -11.15 -9.94 3.03
CA HIS A 178 -11.76 -10.33 1.76
C HIS A 178 -11.92 -9.12 0.85
N GLU A 179 -12.03 -9.37 -0.45
CA GLU A 179 -12.32 -8.33 -1.44
C GLU A 179 -13.60 -7.54 -1.12
N ASP A 180 -13.53 -6.24 -1.34
CA ASP A 180 -14.62 -5.28 -1.20
C ASP A 180 -14.85 -4.65 -2.58
N LYS A 181 -15.77 -5.23 -3.35
CA LYS A 181 -15.99 -4.85 -4.76
C LYS A 181 -16.38 -3.40 -4.93
N GLN A 182 -17.21 -2.88 -4.03
CA GLN A 182 -17.62 -1.48 -4.06
C GLN A 182 -16.42 -0.53 -3.89
N LEU A 183 -15.53 -0.83 -2.93
CA LEU A 183 -14.31 -0.05 -2.75
C LEU A 183 -13.34 -0.24 -3.92
N GLN A 184 -13.22 -1.44 -4.48
CA GLN A 184 -12.38 -1.70 -5.65
C GLN A 184 -12.83 -0.89 -6.87
N ASP A 185 -14.13 -0.79 -7.12
CA ASP A 185 -14.68 0.03 -8.21
C ASP A 185 -14.37 1.53 -8.00
N GLU A 186 -14.50 2.03 -6.76
CA GLU A 186 -14.11 3.40 -6.42
C GLU A 186 -12.60 3.63 -6.66
N ILE A 187 -11.78 2.66 -6.26
CA ILE A 187 -10.31 2.69 -6.45
C ILE A 187 -9.98 2.82 -7.94
N VAL A 188 -10.54 1.96 -8.79
CA VAL A 188 -10.28 1.99 -10.24
C VAL A 188 -10.70 3.33 -10.83
N SER A 189 -11.93 3.78 -10.53
CA SER A 189 -12.48 5.02 -11.07
C SER A 189 -11.61 6.23 -10.71
N LYS A 190 -11.34 6.44 -9.43
CA LYS A 190 -10.54 7.59 -8.95
C LYS A 190 -9.08 7.53 -9.37
N CYS A 191 -8.48 6.34 -9.41
CA CYS A 191 -7.10 6.19 -9.87
C CYS A 191 -6.98 6.44 -11.37
N LYS A 192 -7.94 6.01 -12.19
CA LYS A 192 -7.97 6.28 -13.63
C LYS A 192 -8.09 7.77 -13.89
N GLU A 193 -9.04 8.44 -13.23
CA GLU A 193 -9.21 9.90 -13.33
C GLU A 193 -7.93 10.62 -12.92
N SER A 194 -7.39 10.30 -11.73
CA SER A 194 -6.17 10.93 -11.22
C SER A 194 -4.95 10.68 -12.13
N PHE A 195 -4.86 9.49 -12.71
CA PHE A 195 -3.81 9.18 -13.66
C PHE A 195 -3.91 10.07 -14.90
N LEU A 196 -5.09 10.13 -15.53
CA LEU A 196 -5.29 10.90 -16.76
C LEU A 196 -5.13 12.42 -16.55
N ILE A 197 -5.62 12.95 -15.43
CA ILE A 197 -5.62 14.40 -15.17
C ILE A 197 -4.27 14.87 -14.60
N TYR A 198 -3.60 14.07 -13.77
CA TYR A 198 -2.45 14.55 -13.01
C TYR A 198 -1.14 13.83 -13.33
N VAL A 199 -1.16 12.49 -13.38
CA VAL A 199 0.08 11.70 -13.50
C VAL A 199 0.56 11.62 -14.94
N LEU A 200 -0.31 11.32 -15.90
CA LEU A 200 0.03 11.21 -17.31
C LEU A 200 0.61 12.52 -17.87
N PRO A 201 0.02 13.71 -17.62
CA PRO A 201 0.65 14.97 -18.03
C PRO A 201 2.03 15.18 -17.40
N GLU A 202 2.23 14.75 -16.15
CA GLU A 202 3.54 14.86 -15.50
C GLU A 202 4.56 13.87 -16.08
N ILE A 203 4.15 12.66 -16.48
CA ILE A 203 5.02 11.71 -17.20
C ILE A 203 5.53 12.35 -18.50
N LEU A 204 4.65 13.03 -19.24
CA LEU A 204 4.97 13.65 -20.53
C LEU A 204 5.79 14.93 -20.39
N THR A 205 5.49 15.77 -19.41
CA THR A 205 6.06 17.12 -19.30
C THR A 205 7.21 17.24 -18.29
N GLN A 206 7.26 16.36 -17.28
CA GLN A 206 8.17 16.45 -16.13
C GLN A 206 8.21 17.84 -15.46
N ARG A 207 7.16 18.65 -15.60
CA ARG A 207 7.14 20.06 -15.18
C ARG A 207 7.34 20.25 -13.67
N LEU A 208 7.05 19.22 -12.86
CA LEU A 208 7.22 19.28 -11.41
C LEU A 208 8.62 18.87 -10.95
N LYS A 209 9.49 18.39 -11.84
CA LYS A 209 10.84 17.91 -11.52
C LYS A 209 11.81 19.05 -11.17
N ASP A 210 11.68 20.19 -11.86
CA ASP A 210 12.68 21.27 -11.83
C ASP A 210 12.26 22.52 -11.04
N THR A 211 11.19 22.44 -10.22
CA THR A 211 10.69 23.59 -9.44
C THR A 211 11.60 24.03 -8.27
N GLY A 212 12.90 23.72 -8.33
CA GLY A 212 13.96 24.20 -7.44
C GLY A 212 15.02 25.07 -8.14
N VAL A 213 14.93 25.25 -9.46
CA VAL A 213 15.79 26.18 -10.22
C VAL A 213 14.95 27.42 -10.55
N PRO A 214 15.46 28.66 -10.34
CA PRO A 214 14.74 29.86 -10.74
C PRO A 214 14.49 29.80 -12.25
N VAL A 215 13.22 29.81 -12.63
CA VAL A 215 12.82 29.89 -14.03
C VAL A 215 13.26 31.27 -14.53
N SER A 216 14.27 31.32 -15.39
CA SER A 216 14.55 32.52 -16.17
C SER A 216 13.30 32.79 -17.04
N ASN A 217 12.83 34.04 -17.05
CA ASN A 217 11.55 34.46 -17.62
C ASN A 217 11.42 34.33 -19.15
N ASP A 218 12.31 33.60 -19.84
CA ASP A 218 12.39 33.57 -21.30
C ASP A 218 11.96 32.25 -21.95
N GLN A 219 11.31 31.33 -21.23
CA GLN A 219 10.78 30.11 -21.86
C GLN A 219 9.29 30.22 -22.20
N LYS A 220 9.02 30.71 -23.42
CA LYS A 220 7.73 30.53 -24.10
C LYS A 220 7.60 29.07 -24.56
N TYR A 221 6.67 28.34 -23.94
CA TYR A 221 6.26 27.03 -24.45
C TYR A 221 5.11 27.21 -25.45
N CYS A 222 5.35 26.86 -26.71
CA CYS A 222 4.32 26.80 -27.75
C CYS A 222 3.80 25.36 -27.89
N TYR A 223 2.48 25.18 -27.75
CA TYR A 223 1.80 23.87 -27.87
C TYR A 223 1.07 23.69 -29.21
N CYS A 224 1.47 24.42 -30.26
CA CYS A 224 0.86 24.24 -31.58
C CYS A 224 1.85 24.48 -32.73
N LYS A 225 1.78 23.57 -33.73
CA LYS A 225 2.53 23.43 -35.00
C LYS A 225 3.82 22.61 -34.85
N ARG A 226 3.98 21.44 -35.48
CA ARG A 226 3.46 20.95 -36.77
C ARG A 226 2.81 19.58 -36.67
#